data_AF-A0A6L7YFP5-F1
#
_entry.id   AF-A0A6L7YFP5-F1
#
_cell.length_a   1.000
_cell.length_b   1.000
_cell.length_c   1.000
_cell.angle_alpha   90.00
_cell.angle_beta   90.00
_cell.angle_gamma   90.00
#
_symmetry.space_group_name_H-M   'P 1'
#
loop_
_entity.id
_entity.type
_entity.pdbx_description
1 polymer ?
#
loop_
_entity_poly.entity_id
_entity_poly.type
_entity_poly.pdbx_seq_one_letter_code
_entity_poly.pdbx_strand_id
1 'polypeptide(L)'
;MFVGDVSPDRQAVYRTAMADVVEYYADRYGVEAPAFAVYIGADVEAVQAVYRELGAASPGTFGAGGRVARLDGGTDAMFLAGSFVSGGGPAHTLLIAHEYFHVLQRQLSEFAPGPPVWLVEGSAHYSALLYISDEGIRPYDVDRRNVISFAAGLDIPFRDLDHDLGHWREQFGAVYNAGVLASEWLLSEAGKSAYIDFWRLLATEANWQAAFSAAFGISVDEFHDAFEKHTTDLFADLQRIEGVVLGPDGEPLNDVGVEAWHGGRVGSSTVKTRAQGAFALRVWDGTYHLLIYPDRSARTGFAGWLKAGGGLTAECDEAAIVAVEGADVTGIVIRLPAGWDENLPTLASTQWACVALPKVRGTVLGPDGPPAERIGLWLWGGSNDSSKFGGISADGTFDLAHQSGTYVIRVYVWRDAAWDHIGWYGDDTGFTTDREQATEIEVDDATVTGIEIRLPADPSDLPTIE
;
A
#
# COMPACT_ATOMS: atom_id res chain seq x y z
N MET A 1 21.92 8.37 -8.58
CA MET A 1 21.44 9.62 -9.20
C MET A 1 20.09 9.94 -8.59
N PHE A 2 19.87 11.20 -8.22
CA PHE A 2 18.54 11.67 -7.79
C PHE A 2 17.87 12.36 -8.97
N VAL A 3 16.59 12.10 -9.16
CA VAL A 3 15.79 12.57 -10.30
C VAL A 3 14.60 13.37 -9.78
N GLY A 4 14.43 14.60 -10.28
CA GLY A 4 13.46 15.55 -9.72
C GLY A 4 13.92 16.18 -8.40
N ASP A 5 13.00 16.81 -7.69
CA ASP A 5 13.28 17.64 -6.52
C ASP A 5 13.40 16.84 -5.21
N VAL A 6 14.37 15.91 -5.17
CA VAL A 6 14.71 15.20 -3.93
C VAL A 6 15.60 16.10 -3.06
N SER A 7 15.08 16.58 -1.93
CA SER A 7 15.82 17.46 -0.99
C SER A 7 17.15 16.85 -0.53
N PRO A 8 18.21 17.64 -0.28
CA PRO A 8 19.52 17.14 0.20
C PRO A 8 19.45 16.21 1.42
N ASP A 9 18.59 16.51 2.40
CA ASP A 9 18.44 15.68 3.60
C ASP A 9 17.90 14.29 3.26
N ARG A 10 16.86 14.22 2.43
CA ARG A 10 16.36 12.94 1.88
C ARG A 10 17.46 12.22 1.11
N GLN A 11 18.25 12.92 0.28
CA GLN A 11 19.37 12.30 -0.44
C GLN A 11 20.39 11.65 0.49
N ALA A 12 20.70 12.28 1.63
CA ALA A 12 21.60 11.71 2.63
C ALA A 12 21.02 10.43 3.24
N VAL A 13 19.74 10.44 3.63
CA VAL A 13 19.03 9.26 4.16
C VAL A 13 19.10 8.08 3.19
N TYR A 14 18.81 8.31 1.90
CA TYR A 14 18.88 7.25 0.89
C TYR A 14 20.29 6.67 0.72
N ARG A 15 21.32 7.50 0.80
CA ARG A 15 22.71 7.05 0.64
C ARG A 15 23.14 6.18 1.82
N THR A 16 22.78 6.58 3.04
CA THR A 16 23.04 5.79 4.24
C THR A 16 22.29 4.46 4.17
N ALA A 17 20.98 4.47 3.91
CA ALA A 17 20.19 3.23 3.82
C ALA A 17 20.71 2.27 2.75
N MET A 18 21.18 2.77 1.60
CA MET A 18 21.82 1.94 0.58
C MET A 18 23.13 1.32 1.07
N ALA A 19 23.99 2.10 1.75
CA ALA A 19 25.25 1.60 2.29
C ALA A 19 25.01 0.50 3.33
N ASP A 20 24.08 0.72 4.26
CA ASP A 20 23.72 -0.23 5.31
C ASP A 20 23.17 -1.54 4.71
N VAL A 21 22.34 -1.45 3.67
CA VAL A 21 21.82 -2.62 2.94
C VAL A 21 22.96 -3.41 2.29
N VAL A 22 23.86 -2.74 1.57
CA VAL A 22 24.99 -3.41 0.90
C VAL A 22 25.87 -4.13 1.93
N GLU A 23 26.20 -3.46 3.04
CA GLU A 23 26.98 -4.05 4.13
C GLU A 23 26.29 -5.26 4.75
N TYR A 24 24.98 -5.15 5.02
CA TYR A 24 24.19 -6.27 5.56
C TYR A 24 24.26 -7.52 4.69
N TYR A 25 24.06 -7.40 3.37
CA TYR A 25 24.11 -8.56 2.47
C TYR A 25 25.53 -9.12 2.34
N ALA A 26 26.55 -8.27 2.36
CA ALA A 26 27.94 -8.69 2.37
C ALA A 26 28.27 -9.50 3.64
N ASP A 27 27.87 -9.02 4.82
CA ASP A 27 28.13 -9.67 6.10
C ASP A 27 27.32 -10.96 6.29
N ARG A 28 26.03 -10.91 5.97
CA ARG A 28 25.11 -12.03 6.20
C ARG A 28 25.34 -13.19 5.24
N TYR A 29 25.59 -12.87 3.98
CA TYR A 29 25.56 -13.83 2.88
C TYR A 29 26.90 -13.96 2.15
N GLY A 30 27.89 -13.11 2.44
CA GLY A 30 29.16 -13.10 1.74
C GLY A 30 29.02 -12.69 0.27
N VAL A 31 28.04 -11.84 -0.06
CA VAL A 31 27.81 -11.38 -1.43
C VAL A 31 27.64 -9.86 -1.50
N GLU A 32 28.24 -9.28 -2.53
CA GLU A 32 28.12 -7.87 -2.86
C GLU A 32 27.95 -7.75 -4.38
N ALA A 33 27.04 -6.88 -4.82
CA ALA A 33 26.86 -6.55 -6.23
C ALA A 33 28.10 -5.78 -6.76
N PRO A 34 28.84 -6.29 -7.77
CA PRO A 34 30.11 -5.68 -8.18
C PRO A 34 29.99 -4.24 -8.71
N ALA A 35 28.94 -3.93 -9.47
CA ALA A 35 28.61 -2.58 -9.93
C ALA A 35 27.15 -2.50 -10.40
N PHE A 36 26.46 -1.43 -10.01
CA PHE A 36 25.11 -1.11 -10.48
C PHE A 36 24.83 0.39 -10.33
N ALA A 37 23.88 0.90 -11.10
CA ALA A 37 23.38 2.26 -10.97
C ALA A 37 22.15 2.30 -10.07
N VAL A 38 21.93 3.43 -9.40
CA VAL A 38 20.73 3.67 -8.58
C VAL A 38 20.11 4.98 -9.02
N TYR A 39 18.82 4.99 -9.33
CA TYR A 39 18.02 6.16 -9.69
C TYR A 39 16.89 6.31 -8.67
N ILE A 40 16.83 7.44 -7.99
CA ILE A 40 15.80 7.71 -6.97
C ILE A 40 15.05 8.97 -7.38
N GLY A 41 13.78 8.82 -7.72
CA GLY A 41 12.88 9.90 -8.11
C GLY A 41 12.26 10.62 -6.91
N ALA A 42 11.77 11.85 -7.09
CA ALA A 42 10.89 12.49 -6.11
C ALA A 42 9.53 11.76 -5.98
N ASP A 43 9.05 11.23 -7.10
CA ASP A 43 7.80 10.49 -7.25
C ASP A 43 7.94 9.36 -8.30
N VAL A 44 6.83 8.69 -8.62
CA VAL A 44 6.76 7.59 -9.59
C VAL A 44 6.99 8.10 -11.00
N GLU A 45 6.42 9.25 -11.33
CA GLU A 45 6.46 9.86 -12.65
C GLU A 45 7.89 10.24 -13.04
N ALA A 46 8.63 10.87 -12.12
CA ALA A 46 10.02 11.29 -12.31
C ALA A 46 10.94 10.10 -12.59
N VAL A 47 10.84 9.03 -11.79
CA VAL A 47 11.67 7.84 -11.99
C VAL A 47 11.24 7.06 -13.24
N GLN A 48 9.94 7.01 -13.54
CA GLN A 48 9.42 6.36 -14.73
C GLN A 48 9.88 7.06 -16.02
N ALA A 49 9.96 8.38 -16.03
CA ALA A 49 10.49 9.14 -17.16
C ALA A 49 11.94 8.74 -17.47
N VAL A 50 12.81 8.70 -16.46
CA VAL A 50 14.21 8.27 -16.63
C VAL A 50 14.32 6.80 -17.00
N TYR A 51 13.49 5.94 -16.41
CA TYR A 51 13.43 4.52 -16.78
C TYR A 51 13.15 4.32 -18.28
N ARG A 52 12.20 5.09 -18.85
CA ARG A 52 11.88 5.04 -20.29
C ARG A 52 13.00 5.62 -21.15
N GLU A 53 13.63 6.71 -20.71
CA GLU A 53 14.71 7.37 -21.45
C GLU A 53 15.95 6.48 -21.61
N LEU A 54 16.31 5.74 -20.56
CA LEU A 54 17.51 4.89 -20.54
C LEU A 54 17.35 3.56 -21.28
N GLY A 55 16.28 3.39 -22.07
CA GLY A 55 16.09 2.22 -22.94
C GLY A 55 15.90 0.90 -22.20
N ALA A 56 15.54 0.94 -20.91
CA ALA A 56 15.39 -0.27 -20.11
C ALA A 56 14.38 -1.24 -20.77
N ALA A 57 14.88 -2.39 -21.24
CA ALA A 57 14.23 -3.26 -22.22
C ALA A 57 12.89 -3.90 -21.80
N SER A 58 12.39 -3.65 -20.58
CA SER A 58 11.12 -4.23 -20.13
C SER A 58 9.94 -3.30 -20.41
N PRO A 59 8.97 -3.71 -21.27
CA PRO A 59 7.79 -2.91 -21.65
C PRO A 59 6.74 -2.77 -20.53
N GLY A 60 7.07 -3.12 -19.28
CA GLY A 60 6.18 -2.97 -18.14
C GLY A 60 6.14 -1.54 -17.61
N THR A 61 4.96 -1.08 -17.18
CA THR A 61 4.78 0.14 -16.39
C THR A 61 5.53 0.02 -15.05
N PHE A 62 6.24 1.08 -14.66
CA PHE A 62 6.86 1.20 -13.34
C PHE A 62 5.74 1.46 -12.33
N GLY A 63 5.21 0.39 -11.72
CA GLY A 63 3.96 0.45 -10.93
C GLY A 63 4.10 0.18 -9.42
N ALA A 64 5.27 -0.24 -8.94
CA ALA A 64 5.42 -0.86 -7.61
C ALA A 64 6.40 -0.17 -6.67
N GLY A 65 6.73 1.11 -6.90
CA GLY A 65 7.64 1.89 -6.05
C GLY A 65 9.13 1.58 -6.25
N GLY A 66 9.48 0.38 -6.68
CA GLY A 66 10.84 -0.04 -7.04
C GLY A 66 10.88 -0.87 -8.33
N ARG A 67 12.05 -0.94 -8.96
CA ARG A 67 12.35 -1.87 -10.06
C ARG A 67 13.86 -2.02 -10.29
N VAL A 68 14.30 -3.23 -10.65
CA VAL A 68 15.61 -3.47 -11.26
C VAL A 68 15.50 -3.75 -12.76
N ALA A 69 16.37 -3.15 -13.56
CA ALA A 69 16.49 -3.42 -14.99
C ALA A 69 17.95 -3.34 -15.46
N ARG A 70 18.22 -3.86 -16.67
CA ARG A 70 19.53 -3.73 -17.33
C ARG A 70 19.41 -2.64 -18.36
N LEU A 71 20.29 -1.65 -18.27
CA LEU A 71 20.34 -0.52 -19.19
C LEU A 71 20.99 -0.92 -20.52
N ASP A 72 20.76 -0.10 -21.54
CA ASP A 72 21.57 -0.12 -22.76
C ASP A 72 23.05 0.10 -22.38
N GLY A 73 23.90 -0.85 -22.76
CA GLY A 73 25.31 -0.90 -22.35
C GLY A 73 25.63 -1.93 -21.26
N GLY A 74 24.62 -2.62 -20.73
CA GLY A 74 24.82 -3.78 -19.87
C GLY A 74 25.05 -3.47 -18.38
N THR A 75 24.80 -2.25 -17.95
CA THR A 75 24.81 -1.88 -16.53
C THR A 75 23.47 -2.24 -15.90
N ASP A 76 23.49 -2.93 -14.75
CA ASP A 76 22.28 -3.11 -13.95
C ASP A 76 21.93 -1.81 -13.23
N ALA A 77 20.64 -1.48 -13.18
CA ALA A 77 20.13 -0.27 -12.58
C ALA A 77 18.92 -0.58 -11.72
N MET A 78 18.92 0.02 -10.54
CA MET A 78 17.81 0.03 -9.61
C MET A 78 17.11 1.39 -9.67
N PHE A 79 15.79 1.38 -9.72
CA PHE A 79 14.93 2.55 -9.86
C PHE A 79 13.95 2.58 -8.69
N LEU A 80 13.93 3.67 -7.92
CA LEU A 80 13.09 3.83 -6.73
C LEU A 80 12.27 5.13 -6.85
N ALA A 81 10.98 5.07 -6.55
CA ALA A 81 10.12 6.24 -6.44
C ALA A 81 10.11 6.78 -5.02
N GLY A 82 10.47 8.05 -4.87
CA GLY A 82 10.55 8.72 -3.58
C GLY A 82 9.21 8.85 -2.86
N SER A 83 8.07 8.80 -3.55
CA SER A 83 6.74 8.82 -2.93
C SER A 83 6.42 7.56 -2.12
N PHE A 84 7.07 6.43 -2.40
CA PHE A 84 7.00 5.22 -1.56
C PHE A 84 8.00 5.26 -0.40
N VAL A 85 8.84 6.29 -0.36
CA VAL A 85 9.94 6.45 0.60
C VAL A 85 9.75 7.72 1.46
N SER A 86 8.92 8.67 1.04
CA SER A 86 8.73 9.98 1.67
C SER A 86 8.10 9.90 3.05
N GLY A 87 7.43 8.80 3.40
CA GLY A 87 6.85 8.56 4.72
C GLY A 87 7.86 8.37 5.86
N GLY A 88 9.16 8.22 5.55
CA GLY A 88 10.17 7.86 6.55
C GLY A 88 9.93 6.45 7.14
N GLY A 89 10.87 5.98 7.96
CA GLY A 89 10.73 4.73 8.71
C GLY A 89 10.93 3.42 7.91
N PRO A 90 10.50 2.27 8.47
CA PRO A 90 10.90 0.93 8.01
C PRO A 90 10.57 0.60 6.55
N ALA A 91 9.54 1.24 5.98
CA ALA A 91 9.06 0.95 4.64
C ALA A 91 10.11 1.29 3.55
N HIS A 92 10.89 2.35 3.74
CA HIS A 92 11.91 2.73 2.76
C HIS A 92 13.07 1.75 2.75
N THR A 93 13.50 1.36 3.95
CA THR A 93 14.64 0.47 4.18
C THR A 93 14.32 -0.91 3.62
N LEU A 94 13.07 -1.34 3.80
CA LEU A 94 12.55 -2.58 3.23
C LEU A 94 12.56 -2.56 1.70
N LEU A 95 12.08 -1.48 1.07
CA LEU A 95 12.08 -1.38 -0.40
C LEU A 95 13.49 -1.38 -0.98
N ILE A 96 14.43 -0.65 -0.36
CA ILE A 96 15.83 -0.63 -0.80
C ILE A 96 16.46 -2.02 -0.68
N ALA A 97 16.25 -2.71 0.45
CA ALA A 97 16.76 -4.06 0.65
C ALA A 97 16.15 -5.09 -0.30
N HIS A 98 14.85 -4.94 -0.62
CA HIS A 98 14.13 -5.77 -1.58
C HIS A 98 14.72 -5.63 -2.98
N GLU A 99 14.81 -4.39 -3.47
CA GLU A 99 15.30 -4.11 -4.82
C GLU A 99 16.80 -4.38 -4.96
N TYR A 100 17.60 -4.18 -3.91
CA TYR A 100 19.00 -4.59 -3.91
C TYR A 100 19.16 -6.10 -4.05
N PHE A 101 18.28 -6.90 -3.42
CA PHE A 101 18.31 -8.35 -3.62
C PHE A 101 18.04 -8.74 -5.07
N HIS A 102 17.16 -8.03 -5.79
CA HIS A 102 16.99 -8.25 -7.23
C HIS A 102 18.25 -7.95 -8.05
N VAL A 103 19.07 -6.98 -7.63
CA VAL A 103 20.39 -6.75 -8.26
C VAL A 103 21.27 -7.98 -8.07
N LEU A 104 21.35 -8.51 -6.84
CA LEU A 104 22.12 -9.72 -6.53
C LEU A 104 21.62 -10.94 -7.32
N GLN A 105 20.32 -11.19 -7.35
CA GLN A 105 19.72 -12.30 -8.10
C GLN A 105 20.16 -12.28 -9.56
N ARG A 106 20.03 -11.13 -10.23
CA ARG A 106 20.37 -10.99 -11.67
C ARG A 106 21.85 -11.16 -11.94
N GLN A 107 22.70 -10.62 -11.07
CA GLN A 107 24.15 -10.67 -11.24
C GLN A 107 24.72 -12.06 -10.92
N LEU A 108 24.22 -12.71 -9.87
CA LEU A 108 24.63 -14.06 -9.51
C LEU A 108 24.14 -15.10 -10.51
N SER A 109 22.95 -14.91 -11.10
CA SER A 109 22.40 -15.84 -12.10
C SER A 109 22.92 -15.61 -13.51
N GLU A 110 23.83 -14.65 -13.72
CA GLU A 110 24.34 -14.25 -15.04
C GLU A 110 23.23 -14.06 -16.11
N PHE A 111 22.06 -13.54 -15.70
CA PHE A 111 20.89 -13.37 -16.57
C PHE A 111 20.33 -14.66 -17.19
N ALA A 112 20.58 -15.82 -16.58
CA ALA A 112 19.90 -17.06 -16.92
C ALA A 112 18.37 -16.88 -16.93
N PRO A 113 17.62 -17.68 -17.73
CA PRO A 113 16.17 -17.70 -17.66
C PRO A 113 15.69 -17.83 -16.21
N GLY A 114 14.85 -16.88 -15.80
CA GLY A 114 14.48 -16.72 -14.39
C GLY A 114 13.61 -17.89 -13.89
N PRO A 115 13.68 -18.19 -12.58
CA PRO A 115 12.73 -19.09 -11.93
C PRO A 115 11.32 -18.47 -11.87
N PRO A 116 10.33 -19.22 -11.36
CA PRO A 116 8.99 -18.69 -11.10
C PRO A 116 8.99 -17.40 -10.27
N VAL A 117 7.99 -16.55 -10.52
CA VAL A 117 7.88 -15.23 -9.90
C VAL A 117 7.79 -15.32 -8.37
N TRP A 118 7.10 -16.33 -7.83
CA TRP A 118 7.00 -16.53 -6.39
C TRP A 118 8.39 -16.67 -5.73
N LEU A 119 9.35 -17.31 -6.42
CA LEU A 119 10.70 -17.50 -5.90
C LEU A 119 11.52 -16.23 -6.04
N VAL A 120 11.41 -15.51 -7.16
CA VAL A 120 12.11 -14.22 -7.38
C VAL A 120 11.66 -13.18 -6.35
N GLU A 121 10.37 -12.96 -6.25
CA GLU A 121 9.79 -11.88 -5.45
C GLU A 121 9.69 -12.25 -3.97
N GLY A 122 9.29 -13.49 -3.68
CA GLY A 122 9.24 -14.00 -2.32
C GLY A 122 10.61 -14.01 -1.64
N SER A 123 11.66 -14.36 -2.39
CA SER A 123 13.00 -14.41 -1.82
C SER A 123 13.63 -13.03 -1.56
N ALA A 124 13.36 -12.07 -2.45
CA ALA A 124 13.73 -10.67 -2.27
C ALA A 124 13.03 -10.07 -1.05
N HIS A 125 11.72 -10.32 -0.91
CA HIS A 125 10.97 -9.78 0.21
C HIS A 125 11.32 -10.42 1.54
N TYR A 126 11.50 -11.74 1.57
CA TYR A 126 11.95 -12.43 2.78
C TYR A 126 13.31 -11.91 3.25
N SER A 127 14.25 -11.70 2.33
CA SER A 127 15.56 -11.15 2.67
C SER A 127 15.47 -9.72 3.20
N ALA A 128 14.61 -8.89 2.62
CA ALA A 128 14.35 -7.54 3.11
C ALA A 128 13.72 -7.54 4.51
N LEU A 129 12.80 -8.46 4.79
CA LEU A 129 12.21 -8.63 6.14
C LEU A 129 13.25 -9.07 7.18
N LEU A 130 14.18 -9.95 6.80
CA LEU A 130 15.29 -10.35 7.66
C LEU A 130 16.20 -9.15 7.98
N TYR A 131 16.51 -8.32 6.99
CA TYR A 131 17.28 -7.09 7.20
C TYR A 131 16.58 -6.15 8.20
N ILE A 132 15.29 -5.88 8.00
CA ILE A 132 14.50 -5.05 8.93
C ILE A 132 14.52 -5.60 10.36
N SER A 133 14.47 -6.93 10.52
CA SER A 133 14.50 -7.56 11.83
C SER A 133 15.89 -7.54 12.47
N ASP A 134 16.94 -7.84 11.70
CA ASP A 134 18.32 -7.95 12.19
C ASP A 134 18.87 -6.57 12.60
N GLU A 135 18.47 -5.50 11.90
CA GLU A 135 18.79 -4.11 12.26
C GLU A 135 17.96 -3.56 13.43
N GLY A 136 17.09 -4.39 14.03
CA GLY A 136 16.25 -3.99 15.16
C GLY A 136 15.19 -2.94 14.82
N ILE A 137 14.93 -2.71 13.52
CA ILE A 137 13.94 -1.74 13.05
C ILE A 137 12.53 -2.22 13.40
N ARG A 138 12.25 -3.52 13.19
CA ARG A 138 10.98 -4.14 13.58
C ARG A 138 11.15 -5.67 13.67
N PRO A 139 10.65 -6.33 14.73
CA PRO A 139 10.78 -7.78 14.87
C PRO A 139 10.11 -8.55 13.72
N TYR A 140 10.78 -9.58 13.20
CA TYR A 140 10.27 -10.41 12.10
C TYR A 140 8.88 -11.00 12.38
N ASP A 141 8.59 -11.42 13.62
CA ASP A 141 7.28 -12.01 13.98
C ASP A 141 6.08 -11.08 13.69
N VAL A 142 6.30 -9.76 13.75
CA VAL A 142 5.27 -8.76 13.42
C VAL A 142 4.93 -8.82 11.94
N ASP A 143 5.93 -8.91 11.07
CA ASP A 143 5.74 -9.06 9.63
C ASP A 143 5.26 -10.44 9.25
N ARG A 144 5.81 -11.47 9.87
CA ARG A 144 5.47 -12.87 9.61
C ARG A 144 3.98 -13.13 9.78
N ARG A 145 3.33 -12.55 10.78
CA ARG A 145 1.86 -12.65 10.96
C ARG A 145 1.07 -12.09 9.77
N ASN A 146 1.53 -10.99 9.18
CA ASN A 146 0.96 -10.44 7.96
C ASN A 146 1.18 -11.36 6.78
N VAL A 147 2.42 -11.80 6.60
CA VAL A 147 2.78 -12.72 5.53
C VAL A 147 1.89 -13.96 5.55
N ILE A 148 1.69 -14.57 6.73
CA ILE A 148 0.79 -15.71 6.91
C ILE A 148 -0.65 -15.38 6.49
N SER A 149 -1.19 -14.25 6.98
CA SER A 149 -2.59 -13.87 6.73
C SER A 149 -2.86 -13.56 5.25
N PHE A 150 -1.89 -12.96 4.54
CA PHE A 150 -1.99 -12.70 3.10
C PHE A 150 -1.78 -13.97 2.27
N ALA A 151 -0.79 -14.80 2.62
CA ALA A 151 -0.52 -16.06 1.91
C ALA A 151 -1.70 -17.03 2.02
N ALA A 152 -2.41 -17.04 3.15
CA ALA A 152 -3.58 -17.87 3.36
C ALA A 152 -4.78 -17.49 2.47
N GLY A 153 -4.74 -16.31 1.82
CA GLY A 153 -5.70 -15.88 0.82
C GLY A 153 -5.47 -16.47 -0.57
N LEU A 154 -4.37 -17.19 -0.80
CA LEU A 154 -4.09 -17.87 -2.06
C LEU A 154 -5.14 -18.96 -2.32
N ASP A 155 -5.77 -18.94 -3.49
CA ASP A 155 -6.88 -19.85 -3.79
C ASP A 155 -6.61 -20.90 -4.87
N ILE A 156 -5.37 -20.95 -5.33
CA ILE A 156 -4.84 -22.00 -6.18
C ILE A 156 -3.78 -22.82 -5.42
N PRO A 157 -3.57 -24.09 -5.79
CA PRO A 157 -2.41 -24.86 -5.33
C PRO A 157 -1.11 -24.10 -5.57
N PHE A 158 -0.21 -24.11 -4.58
CA PHE A 158 1.03 -23.35 -4.66
C PHE A 158 1.89 -23.76 -5.87
N ARG A 159 1.90 -25.05 -6.21
CA ARG A 159 2.61 -25.59 -7.38
C ARG A 159 2.18 -24.97 -8.72
N ASP A 160 0.94 -24.48 -8.83
CA ASP A 160 0.43 -23.91 -10.09
C ASP A 160 1.07 -22.54 -10.38
N LEU A 161 1.66 -21.90 -9.35
CA LEU A 161 2.39 -20.63 -9.48
C LEU A 161 3.69 -20.73 -10.27
N ASP A 162 4.19 -21.95 -10.54
CA ASP A 162 5.37 -22.16 -11.39
C ASP A 162 5.17 -21.70 -12.84
N HIS A 163 3.91 -21.66 -13.29
CA HIS A 163 3.55 -21.42 -14.68
C HIS A 163 2.52 -20.30 -14.88
N ASP A 164 1.83 -19.89 -13.82
CA ASP A 164 0.68 -18.99 -13.93
C ASP A 164 1.00 -17.51 -13.62
N LEU A 165 1.49 -16.81 -14.64
CA LEU A 165 1.70 -15.35 -14.58
C LEU A 165 0.38 -14.54 -14.53
N GLY A 166 -0.77 -15.16 -14.83
CA GLY A 166 -2.08 -14.52 -14.77
C GLY A 166 -2.53 -14.33 -13.33
N HIS A 167 -2.49 -15.41 -12.54
CA HIS A 167 -2.84 -15.38 -11.11
C HIS A 167 -1.90 -14.48 -10.30
N TRP A 168 -0.63 -14.38 -10.69
CA TRP A 168 0.28 -13.39 -10.13
C TRP A 168 -0.26 -11.95 -10.21
N ARG A 169 -0.88 -11.56 -11.33
CA ARG A 169 -1.40 -10.19 -11.50
C ARG A 169 -2.66 -9.98 -10.68
N GLU A 170 -3.49 -11.00 -10.57
CA GLU A 170 -4.79 -10.93 -9.90
C GLU A 170 -4.66 -11.02 -8.38
N GLN A 171 -3.69 -11.80 -7.90
CA GLN A 171 -3.47 -12.11 -6.49
C GLN A 171 -2.04 -11.77 -6.03
N PHE A 172 -1.44 -10.72 -6.61
CA PHE A 172 -0.08 -10.27 -6.34
C PHE A 172 0.28 -10.35 -4.86
N GLY A 173 -0.58 -9.83 -3.98
CA GLY A 173 -0.36 -9.87 -2.53
C GLY A 173 -0.24 -11.28 -1.96
N ALA A 174 -1.14 -12.21 -2.31
CA ALA A 174 -1.12 -13.57 -1.78
C ALA A 174 0.07 -14.36 -2.33
N VAL A 175 0.34 -14.28 -3.63
CA VAL A 175 1.46 -14.98 -4.28
C VAL A 175 2.81 -14.51 -3.73
N TYR A 176 2.97 -13.20 -3.59
CA TYR A 176 4.19 -12.60 -3.05
C TYR A 176 4.47 -13.07 -1.61
N ASN A 177 3.45 -13.06 -0.75
CA ASN A 177 3.59 -13.51 0.64
C ASN A 177 3.73 -15.04 0.76
N ALA A 178 3.09 -15.82 -0.12
CA ALA A 178 3.31 -17.26 -0.17
C ALA A 178 4.76 -17.58 -0.57
N GLY A 179 5.35 -16.82 -1.50
CA GLY A 179 6.77 -16.91 -1.85
C GLY A 179 7.72 -16.58 -0.68
N VAL A 180 7.33 -15.65 0.20
CA VAL A 180 8.08 -15.35 1.44
C VAL A 180 8.10 -16.55 2.37
N LEU A 181 6.95 -17.19 2.61
CA LEU A 181 6.87 -18.39 3.45
C LEU A 181 7.63 -19.58 2.84
N ALA A 182 7.58 -19.73 1.52
CA ALA A 182 8.36 -20.73 0.80
C ALA A 182 9.87 -20.49 0.98
N SER A 183 10.30 -19.23 0.88
CA SER A 183 11.70 -18.83 1.10
C SER A 183 12.15 -19.05 2.55
N GLU A 184 11.29 -18.73 3.52
CA GLU A 184 11.50 -19.02 4.94
C GLU A 184 11.69 -20.53 5.18
N TRP A 185 10.78 -21.35 4.64
CA TRP A 185 10.82 -22.79 4.80
C TRP A 185 12.10 -23.38 4.18
N LEU A 186 12.44 -23.02 2.93
CA LEU A 186 13.66 -23.47 2.27
C LEU A 186 14.92 -23.10 3.04
N LEU A 187 14.98 -21.88 3.59
CA LEU A 187 16.10 -21.44 4.42
C LEU A 187 16.22 -22.26 5.71
N SER A 188 15.09 -22.62 6.33
CA SER A 188 15.08 -23.43 7.55
C SER A 188 15.55 -24.86 7.32
N GLU A 189 15.27 -25.43 6.14
CA GLU A 189 15.63 -26.82 5.80
C GLU A 189 17.06 -26.94 5.25
N ALA A 190 17.47 -26.03 4.35
CA ALA A 190 18.75 -26.11 3.64
C ALA A 190 19.84 -25.16 4.18
N GLY A 191 19.47 -24.18 4.99
CA GLY A 191 20.39 -23.19 5.56
C GLY A 191 20.69 -22.00 4.64
N LYS A 192 21.42 -21.01 5.20
CA LYS A 192 21.63 -19.70 4.56
C LYS A 192 22.42 -19.73 3.26
N SER A 193 23.39 -20.63 3.12
CA SER A 193 24.23 -20.69 1.92
C SER A 193 23.46 -21.19 0.69
N ALA A 194 22.60 -22.19 0.86
CA ALA A 194 21.77 -22.75 -0.21
C ALA A 194 20.96 -21.68 -0.95
N TYR A 195 20.49 -20.69 -0.19
CA TYR A 195 19.69 -19.59 -0.70
C TYR A 195 20.42 -18.71 -1.73
N ILE A 196 21.71 -18.46 -1.52
CA ILE A 196 22.56 -17.73 -2.46
C ILE A 196 23.11 -18.65 -3.54
N ASP A 197 23.45 -19.88 -3.17
CA ASP A 197 24.00 -20.87 -4.10
C ASP A 197 23.00 -21.21 -5.20
N PHE A 198 21.70 -21.21 -4.91
CA PHE A 198 20.65 -21.32 -5.94
C PHE A 198 20.84 -20.28 -7.06
N TRP A 199 21.02 -19.01 -6.73
CA TRP A 199 21.18 -17.95 -7.72
C TRP A 199 22.46 -18.10 -8.52
N ARG A 200 23.56 -18.57 -7.91
CA ARG A 200 24.81 -18.89 -8.63
C ARG A 200 24.63 -20.09 -9.56
N LEU A 201 23.96 -21.14 -9.09
CA LEU A 201 23.74 -22.37 -9.84
C LEU A 201 22.80 -22.14 -11.04
N LEU A 202 21.90 -21.16 -10.98
CA LEU A 202 21.10 -20.77 -12.15
C LEU A 202 21.95 -20.38 -13.36
N ALA A 203 23.15 -19.82 -13.15
CA ALA A 203 24.04 -19.45 -14.25
C ALA A 203 24.65 -20.67 -14.97
N THR A 204 24.78 -21.81 -14.27
CA THR A 204 25.53 -22.97 -14.75
C THR A 204 24.67 -24.20 -15.04
N GLU A 205 23.52 -24.32 -14.37
CA GLU A 205 22.62 -25.47 -14.50
C GLU A 205 21.71 -25.36 -15.72
N ALA A 206 21.18 -26.51 -16.16
CA ALA A 206 20.38 -26.60 -17.39
C ALA A 206 19.04 -25.85 -17.31
N ASN A 207 18.46 -25.76 -16.12
CA ASN A 207 17.20 -25.08 -15.83
C ASN A 207 17.11 -24.78 -14.33
N TRP A 208 16.09 -24.00 -13.94
CA TRP A 208 15.93 -23.60 -12.55
C TRP A 208 15.62 -24.76 -11.61
N GLN A 209 14.94 -25.82 -12.07
CA GLN A 209 14.65 -26.99 -11.25
C GLN A 209 15.92 -27.77 -10.90
N ALA A 210 16.88 -27.85 -11.83
CA ALA A 210 18.19 -28.43 -11.58
C ALA A 210 18.99 -27.59 -10.58
N ALA A 211 19.02 -26.26 -10.76
CA ALA A 211 19.63 -25.34 -9.79
C ALA A 211 18.99 -25.44 -8.40
N PHE A 212 17.66 -25.53 -8.35
CA PHE A 212 16.89 -25.70 -7.12
C PHE A 212 17.27 -27.00 -6.41
N SER A 213 17.27 -28.12 -7.14
CA SER A 213 17.60 -29.43 -6.57
C SER A 213 19.04 -29.50 -6.08
N ALA A 214 19.98 -28.89 -6.82
CA ALA A 214 21.37 -28.82 -6.44
C ALA A 214 21.60 -27.94 -5.19
N ALA A 215 20.90 -26.80 -5.09
CA ALA A 215 21.06 -25.86 -3.98
C ALA A 215 20.40 -26.35 -2.69
N PHE A 216 19.14 -26.81 -2.78
CA PHE A 216 18.31 -27.14 -1.62
C PHE A 216 18.32 -28.63 -1.26
N GLY A 217 18.89 -29.49 -2.11
CA GLY A 217 19.00 -30.93 -1.87
C GLY A 217 17.68 -31.71 -1.96
N ILE A 218 16.62 -31.09 -2.47
CA ILE A 218 15.29 -31.67 -2.68
C ILE A 218 14.78 -31.29 -4.06
N SER A 219 13.98 -32.16 -4.69
CA SER A 219 13.32 -31.80 -5.95
C SER A 219 12.22 -30.74 -5.73
N VAL A 220 11.85 -30.05 -6.80
CA VAL A 220 10.75 -29.07 -6.78
C VAL A 220 9.41 -29.73 -6.41
N ASP A 221 9.15 -30.95 -6.90
CA ASP A 221 7.92 -31.67 -6.57
C ASP A 221 7.86 -32.05 -5.08
N GLU A 222 8.97 -32.56 -4.52
CA GLU A 222 9.08 -32.87 -3.09
C GLU A 222 8.93 -31.61 -2.24
N PHE A 223 9.50 -30.48 -2.69
CA PHE A 223 9.31 -29.18 -2.06
C PHE A 223 7.83 -28.78 -2.04
N HIS A 224 7.13 -28.84 -3.17
CA HIS A 224 5.72 -28.46 -3.23
C HIS A 224 4.84 -29.32 -2.31
N ASP A 225 5.03 -30.63 -2.32
CA ASP A 225 4.30 -31.54 -1.44
C ASP A 225 4.56 -31.22 0.05
N ALA A 226 5.82 -30.94 0.41
CA ALA A 226 6.19 -30.60 1.78
C ALA A 226 5.66 -29.22 2.20
N PHE A 227 5.71 -28.23 1.29
CA PHE A 227 5.29 -26.86 1.56
C PHE A 227 3.77 -26.71 1.62
N GLU A 228 3.01 -27.42 0.78
CA GLU A 228 1.54 -27.47 0.87
C GLU A 228 1.09 -28.05 2.22
N LYS A 229 1.80 -29.08 2.71
CA LYS A 229 1.56 -29.61 4.05
C LYS A 229 1.93 -28.61 5.13
N HIS A 230 3.10 -27.99 5.04
CA HIS A 230 3.56 -26.99 6.00
C HIS A 230 2.58 -25.82 6.12
N THR A 231 2.09 -25.28 5.00
CA THR A 231 1.13 -24.19 4.98
C THR A 231 -0.24 -24.59 5.53
N THR A 232 -0.67 -25.84 5.31
CA THR A 232 -1.89 -26.37 5.95
C THR A 232 -1.81 -26.31 7.47
N ASP A 233 -0.68 -26.75 8.04
CA ASP A 233 -0.45 -26.70 9.48
C ASP A 233 -0.34 -25.24 9.98
N LEU A 234 0.37 -24.39 9.23
CA LEU A 234 0.57 -22.97 9.56
C LEU A 234 -0.74 -22.17 9.58
N PHE A 235 -1.69 -22.53 8.71
CA PHE A 235 -2.98 -21.86 8.59
C PHE A 235 -4.07 -22.49 9.46
N ALA A 236 -3.77 -23.55 10.20
CA ALA A 236 -4.75 -24.27 11.02
C ALA A 236 -5.31 -23.43 12.18
N ASP A 237 -4.50 -22.48 12.67
CA ASP A 237 -4.89 -21.59 13.78
C ASP A 237 -5.64 -20.33 13.31
N LEU A 238 -5.71 -20.08 11.99
CA LEU A 238 -6.44 -18.94 11.44
C LEU A 238 -7.95 -19.21 11.46
N GLN A 239 -8.69 -18.22 11.91
CA GLN A 239 -10.15 -18.20 11.81
C GLN A 239 -10.58 -17.58 10.48
N ARG A 240 -11.85 -17.71 10.15
CA ARG A 240 -12.43 -17.14 8.94
C ARG A 240 -13.41 -16.02 9.23
N ILE A 241 -13.39 -15.01 8.36
CA ILE A 241 -14.48 -14.03 8.23
C ILE A 241 -15.15 -14.28 6.88
N GLU A 242 -16.39 -14.75 6.90
CA GLU A 242 -17.13 -15.20 5.72
C GLU A 242 -18.42 -14.42 5.52
N GLY A 243 -18.74 -14.13 4.25
CA GLY A 243 -19.93 -13.38 3.90
C GLY A 243 -20.18 -13.28 2.41
N VAL A 244 -21.10 -12.39 2.06
CA VAL A 244 -21.43 -12.04 0.67
C VAL A 244 -21.43 -10.53 0.47
N VAL A 245 -20.98 -10.09 -0.69
CA VAL A 245 -21.15 -8.71 -1.17
C VAL A 245 -22.26 -8.66 -2.21
N LEU A 246 -23.22 -7.78 -1.99
CA LEU A 246 -24.39 -7.57 -2.83
C LEU A 246 -24.40 -6.15 -3.37
N GLY A 247 -24.83 -6.00 -4.63
CA GLY A 247 -25.09 -4.72 -5.25
C GLY A 247 -26.33 -4.02 -4.66
N PRO A 248 -26.63 -2.82 -5.14
CA PRO A 248 -27.74 -2.01 -4.62
C PRO A 248 -29.12 -2.63 -4.87
N ASP A 249 -29.23 -3.44 -5.91
CA ASP A 249 -30.41 -4.23 -6.27
C ASP A 249 -30.51 -5.56 -5.48
N GLY A 250 -29.48 -5.88 -4.70
CA GLY A 250 -29.38 -7.12 -3.93
C GLY A 250 -28.77 -8.29 -4.69
N GLU A 251 -28.33 -8.09 -5.93
CA GLU A 251 -27.65 -9.13 -6.70
C GLU A 251 -26.21 -9.34 -6.20
N PRO A 252 -25.68 -10.57 -6.16
CA PRO A 252 -24.31 -10.79 -5.70
C PRO A 252 -23.25 -10.27 -6.68
N LEU A 253 -22.18 -9.68 -6.15
CA LEU A 253 -21.11 -9.08 -6.94
C LEU A 253 -19.81 -9.88 -6.86
N ASN A 254 -19.30 -10.31 -8.01
CA ASN A 254 -18.01 -10.99 -8.12
C ASN A 254 -16.87 -9.95 -8.24
N ASP A 255 -15.63 -10.38 -7.97
CA ASP A 255 -14.40 -9.61 -8.15
C ASP A 255 -14.28 -8.33 -7.30
N VAL A 256 -15.17 -8.15 -6.32
CA VAL A 256 -15.08 -7.07 -5.34
C VAL A 256 -14.04 -7.43 -4.30
N GLY A 257 -13.09 -6.54 -4.07
CA GLY A 257 -12.10 -6.70 -3.02
C GLY A 257 -12.70 -6.49 -1.63
N VAL A 258 -12.40 -7.42 -0.74
CA VAL A 258 -12.71 -7.34 0.69
C VAL A 258 -11.40 -7.48 1.46
N GLU A 259 -11.13 -6.56 2.38
CA GLU A 259 -9.95 -6.57 3.23
C GLU A 259 -10.37 -6.50 4.70
N ALA A 260 -9.92 -7.46 5.50
CA ALA A 260 -9.98 -7.38 6.95
C ALA A 260 -8.79 -6.58 7.43
N TRP A 261 -9.06 -5.37 7.92
CA TRP A 261 -8.04 -4.46 8.42
C TRP A 261 -7.99 -4.52 9.94
N HIS A 262 -6.84 -4.89 10.48
CA HIS A 262 -6.55 -4.88 11.92
C HIS A 262 -5.83 -3.57 12.29
N GLY A 263 -6.24 -2.93 13.39
CA GLY A 263 -5.83 -1.61 13.94
C GLY A 263 -4.38 -1.14 13.74
N GLY A 264 -3.42 -2.06 13.56
CA GLY A 264 -1.99 -1.78 13.40
C GLY A 264 -1.38 -2.33 12.10
N ARG A 265 -2.15 -2.63 11.06
CA ARG A 265 -1.75 -3.35 9.83
C ARG A 265 -1.19 -4.76 10.05
N VAL A 266 -1.08 -5.25 11.28
CA VAL A 266 -0.59 -6.60 11.63
C VAL A 266 -1.77 -7.55 11.71
N GLY A 267 -1.76 -8.64 10.96
CA GLY A 267 -2.83 -9.63 10.85
C GLY A 267 -3.93 -9.28 9.85
N SER A 268 -3.71 -8.32 8.94
CA SER A 268 -4.69 -8.01 7.89
C SER A 268 -4.74 -9.10 6.81
N SER A 269 -5.91 -9.31 6.21
CA SER A 269 -6.12 -10.28 5.12
C SER A 269 -6.95 -9.66 4.01
N THR A 270 -6.79 -10.14 2.78
CA THR A 270 -7.54 -9.63 1.62
C THR A 270 -7.93 -10.76 0.68
N VAL A 271 -9.13 -10.67 0.12
CA VAL A 271 -9.64 -11.59 -0.89
C VAL A 271 -10.51 -10.83 -1.89
N LYS A 272 -10.78 -11.43 -3.04
CA LYS A 272 -11.86 -11.00 -3.94
C LYS A 272 -13.09 -11.86 -3.72
N THR A 273 -14.26 -11.30 -3.92
CA THR A 273 -15.50 -12.06 -3.96
C THR A 273 -15.50 -12.99 -5.16
N ARG A 274 -15.99 -14.21 -4.96
CA ARG A 274 -16.15 -15.23 -6.00
C ARG A 274 -17.59 -15.23 -6.51
N ALA A 275 -17.92 -16.25 -7.32
CA ALA A 275 -19.29 -16.54 -7.74
C ALA A 275 -20.28 -16.40 -6.58
N GLN A 276 -21.42 -15.75 -6.86
CA GLN A 276 -22.45 -15.43 -5.86
C GLN A 276 -21.98 -14.42 -4.81
N GLY A 277 -20.97 -13.60 -5.13
CA GLY A 277 -20.45 -12.54 -4.27
C GLY A 277 -19.83 -13.02 -2.95
N ALA A 278 -19.54 -14.31 -2.83
CA ALA A 278 -19.03 -14.89 -1.59
C ALA A 278 -17.56 -14.52 -1.35
N PHE A 279 -17.21 -14.22 -0.10
CA PHE A 279 -15.82 -14.04 0.34
C PHE A 279 -15.53 -14.85 1.60
N ALA A 280 -14.27 -15.23 1.79
CA ALA A 280 -13.77 -15.89 2.98
C ALA A 280 -12.34 -15.43 3.27
N LEU A 281 -12.18 -14.55 4.25
CA LEU A 281 -10.89 -14.05 4.72
C LEU A 281 -10.34 -14.99 5.78
N ARG A 282 -9.02 -15.20 5.83
CA ARG A 282 -8.35 -15.92 6.92
C ARG A 282 -7.58 -14.95 7.79
N VAL A 283 -7.87 -14.95 9.08
CA VAL A 283 -7.38 -13.95 10.03
C VAL A 283 -7.02 -14.59 11.37
N TRP A 284 -6.21 -13.90 12.15
CA TRP A 284 -5.96 -14.27 13.55
C TRP A 284 -7.15 -13.88 14.43
N ASP A 285 -7.15 -14.32 15.68
CA ASP A 285 -8.03 -13.74 16.69
C ASP A 285 -7.73 -12.25 16.85
N GLY A 286 -8.78 -11.44 16.91
CA GLY A 286 -8.65 -9.98 16.97
C GLY A 286 -9.89 -9.23 16.53
N THR A 287 -9.75 -7.92 16.41
CA THR A 287 -10.82 -7.00 16.00
C THR A 287 -10.50 -6.38 14.65
N TYR A 288 -11.44 -6.46 13.73
CA TYR A 288 -11.26 -6.09 12.34
C TYR A 288 -12.29 -5.06 11.88
N HIS A 289 -11.85 -4.13 11.04
CA HIS A 289 -12.72 -3.36 10.17
C HIS A 289 -12.71 -4.00 8.78
N LEU A 290 -13.86 -4.16 8.14
CA LEU A 290 -13.91 -4.66 6.78
C LEU A 290 -13.93 -3.49 5.79
N LEU A 291 -12.93 -3.47 4.91
CA LEU A 291 -12.75 -2.52 3.83
C LEU A 291 -13.18 -3.13 2.50
N ILE A 292 -13.93 -2.37 1.69
CA ILE A 292 -14.50 -2.84 0.42
C ILE A 292 -14.02 -1.94 -0.73
N TYR A 293 -13.62 -2.54 -1.86
CA TYR A 293 -13.14 -1.82 -3.03
C TYR A 293 -13.43 -2.55 -4.37
N PRO A 294 -13.66 -1.83 -5.49
CA PRO A 294 -14.10 -2.40 -6.76
C PRO A 294 -13.06 -3.25 -7.50
N ASP A 295 -11.76 -2.94 -7.43
CA ASP A 295 -10.66 -3.82 -7.88
C ASP A 295 -9.30 -3.26 -7.40
N ARG A 296 -8.37 -4.13 -6.98
CA ARG A 296 -7.04 -3.73 -6.50
C ARG A 296 -6.11 -3.30 -7.62
N SER A 297 -6.35 -3.73 -8.86
CA SER A 297 -5.48 -3.40 -10.00
C SER A 297 -5.46 -1.89 -10.29
N ALA A 298 -6.56 -1.19 -9.98
CA ALA A 298 -6.66 0.25 -10.18
C ALA A 298 -6.11 1.09 -9.00
N ARG A 299 -5.93 0.55 -7.78
CA ARG A 299 -5.57 1.29 -6.54
C ARG A 299 -6.40 2.57 -6.24
N THR A 300 -7.40 2.91 -7.06
CA THR A 300 -8.11 4.19 -7.05
C THR A 300 -9.62 4.01 -6.90
N GLY A 301 -10.07 2.96 -6.22
CA GLY A 301 -11.47 2.76 -5.87
C GLY A 301 -11.58 2.41 -4.39
N PHE A 302 -12.11 3.29 -3.55
CA PHE A 302 -12.48 3.00 -2.16
C PHE A 302 -14.01 3.06 -2.09
N ALA A 303 -14.66 1.95 -1.77
CA ALA A 303 -16.13 1.92 -1.65
C ALA A 303 -16.59 2.29 -0.24
N GLY A 304 -15.84 1.89 0.80
CA GLY A 304 -16.15 2.21 2.19
C GLY A 304 -15.76 1.10 3.17
N TRP A 305 -15.99 1.40 4.45
CA TRP A 305 -15.93 0.46 5.57
C TRP A 305 -17.32 -0.12 5.84
N LEU A 306 -17.38 -1.39 6.26
CA LEU A 306 -18.62 -2.02 6.71
C LEU A 306 -19.25 -1.26 7.89
N LYS A 307 -20.54 -0.90 7.82
CA LYS A 307 -21.35 -0.38 8.93
C LYS A 307 -22.09 -1.48 9.67
N ALA A 308 -22.49 -1.19 10.91
CA ALA A 308 -23.47 -2.00 11.62
C ALA A 308 -24.77 -2.07 10.79
N GLY A 309 -25.23 -3.29 10.48
CA GLY A 309 -26.40 -3.53 9.63
C GLY A 309 -26.10 -3.80 8.15
N GLY A 310 -24.83 -3.81 7.73
CA GLY A 310 -24.41 -4.32 6.41
C GLY A 310 -24.25 -3.27 5.31
N GLY A 311 -24.49 -1.98 5.58
CA GLY A 311 -24.17 -0.89 4.64
C GLY A 311 -22.69 -0.52 4.65
N LEU A 312 -22.31 0.52 3.91
CA LEU A 312 -20.97 1.10 3.92
C LEU A 312 -20.94 2.53 4.47
N THR A 313 -19.79 2.93 5.04
CA THR A 313 -19.47 4.30 5.46
C THR A 313 -18.10 4.71 4.96
N ALA A 314 -17.90 5.99 4.68
CA ALA A 314 -16.56 6.54 4.46
C ALA A 314 -15.79 6.74 5.78
N GLU A 315 -16.51 6.79 6.91
CA GLU A 315 -15.97 7.17 8.21
C GLU A 315 -15.55 5.94 9.02
N CYS A 316 -14.26 5.83 9.32
CA CYS A 316 -13.73 4.73 10.14
C CYS A 316 -14.44 4.62 11.51
N ASP A 317 -14.75 5.73 12.17
CA ASP A 317 -15.40 5.71 13.50
C ASP A 317 -16.84 5.19 13.47
N GLU A 318 -17.47 5.16 12.29
CA GLU A 318 -18.79 4.57 12.10
C GLU A 318 -18.72 3.11 11.63
N ALA A 319 -17.52 2.61 11.33
CA ALA A 319 -17.32 1.26 10.86
C ALA A 319 -17.63 0.26 11.97
N ALA A 320 -18.36 -0.81 11.63
CA ALA A 320 -18.53 -1.94 12.50
C ALA A 320 -17.19 -2.64 12.75
N ILE A 321 -17.03 -3.10 13.99
CA ILE A 321 -15.94 -3.96 14.39
C ILE A 321 -16.42 -5.40 14.29
N VAL A 322 -15.67 -6.22 13.56
CA VAL A 322 -15.82 -7.67 13.48
C VAL A 322 -14.82 -8.28 14.47
N ALA A 323 -15.32 -8.82 15.59
CA ALA A 323 -14.50 -9.51 16.57
C ALA A 323 -14.41 -11.01 16.24
N VAL A 324 -13.20 -11.53 16.23
CA VAL A 324 -12.85 -12.93 15.96
C VAL A 324 -12.21 -13.49 17.23
N GLU A 325 -12.85 -14.46 17.87
CA GLU A 325 -12.44 -15.01 19.17
C GLU A 325 -12.54 -16.54 19.17
N GLY A 326 -11.54 -17.21 18.59
CA GLY A 326 -11.41 -18.68 18.59
C GLY A 326 -12.46 -19.41 17.76
N ALA A 327 -13.21 -18.69 16.91
CA ALA A 327 -14.18 -19.26 15.99
C ALA A 327 -14.37 -18.39 14.74
N ASP A 328 -14.78 -19.05 13.65
CA ASP A 328 -15.17 -18.38 12.40
C ASP A 328 -16.35 -17.41 12.61
N VAL A 329 -16.27 -16.23 12.01
CA VAL A 329 -17.36 -15.27 11.89
C VAL A 329 -18.01 -15.44 10.51
N THR A 330 -19.26 -15.86 10.48
CA THR A 330 -19.99 -16.18 9.24
C THR A 330 -21.28 -15.37 9.10
N GLY A 331 -21.85 -15.36 7.89
CA GLY A 331 -23.14 -14.73 7.64
C GLY A 331 -23.09 -13.20 7.50
N ILE A 332 -21.91 -12.63 7.27
CA ILE A 332 -21.77 -11.20 6.98
C ILE A 332 -22.42 -10.91 5.62
N VAL A 333 -23.28 -9.90 5.57
CA VAL A 333 -23.90 -9.41 4.33
C VAL A 333 -23.53 -7.95 4.17
N ILE A 334 -22.86 -7.65 3.07
CA ILE A 334 -22.43 -6.30 2.71
C ILE A 334 -23.26 -5.84 1.52
N ARG A 335 -23.94 -4.70 1.63
CA ARG A 335 -24.76 -4.12 0.56
C ARG A 335 -24.15 -2.80 0.11
N LEU A 336 -23.79 -2.73 -1.17
CA LEU A 336 -23.25 -1.51 -1.75
C LEU A 336 -24.36 -0.46 -1.91
N PRO A 337 -24.05 0.84 -1.73
CA PRO A 337 -25.06 1.90 -1.80
C PRO A 337 -25.57 2.10 -3.23
N ALA A 338 -26.80 2.61 -3.35
CA ALA A 338 -27.36 3.00 -4.64
C ALA A 338 -26.44 3.99 -5.37
N GLY A 339 -26.25 3.78 -6.68
CA GLY A 339 -25.31 4.54 -7.49
C GLY A 339 -23.88 4.00 -7.48
N TRP A 340 -23.59 2.94 -6.72
CA TRP A 340 -22.33 2.21 -6.89
C TRP A 340 -22.17 1.75 -8.34
N ASP A 341 -21.08 2.19 -8.95
CA ASP A 341 -20.58 1.81 -10.26
C ASP A 341 -19.11 1.42 -10.02
N GLU A 342 -18.66 0.34 -10.64
CA GLU A 342 -17.25 -0.08 -10.64
C GLU A 342 -16.31 1.03 -11.14
N ASN A 343 -16.86 2.01 -11.87
CA ASN A 343 -16.18 3.19 -12.39
C ASN A 343 -16.40 4.47 -11.57
N LEU A 344 -17.05 4.41 -10.41
CA LEU A 344 -17.26 5.62 -9.61
C LEU A 344 -15.92 6.27 -9.25
N PRO A 345 -15.81 7.61 -9.38
CA PRO A 345 -14.65 8.31 -8.88
C PRO A 345 -14.53 8.03 -7.38
N THR A 346 -13.34 7.59 -6.97
CA THR A 346 -12.93 7.38 -5.58
C THR A 346 -13.57 8.39 -4.66
N LEU A 347 -14.22 7.94 -3.57
CA LEU A 347 -14.30 8.78 -2.39
C LEU A 347 -12.86 9.17 -2.06
N ALA A 348 -12.55 10.47 -2.11
CA ALA A 348 -11.20 11.04 -2.04
C ALA A 348 -10.52 10.87 -0.66
N SER A 349 -10.89 9.83 0.10
CA SER A 349 -10.25 9.50 1.36
C SER A 349 -8.95 8.75 1.04
N THR A 350 -7.84 9.45 1.23
CA THR A 350 -6.48 8.88 1.33
C THR A 350 -6.29 8.03 2.60
N GLN A 351 -7.35 7.80 3.37
CA GLN A 351 -7.30 7.20 4.69
C GLN A 351 -7.39 5.67 4.61
N TRP A 352 -6.31 5.05 4.13
CA TRP A 352 -6.13 3.59 4.05
C TRP A 352 -5.98 2.91 5.42
N ALA A 353 -5.90 3.68 6.50
CA ALA A 353 -5.79 3.16 7.86
C ALA A 353 -7.04 3.59 8.64
N CYS A 354 -7.76 2.61 9.18
CA CYS A 354 -8.89 2.87 10.08
C CYS A 354 -8.35 3.26 11.47
N VAL A 355 -7.66 4.40 11.53
CA VAL A 355 -7.30 5.04 12.78
C VAL A 355 -8.33 6.11 13.01
N ALA A 356 -8.93 6.13 14.21
CA ALA A 356 -9.72 7.26 14.68
C ALA A 356 -8.81 8.48 14.71
N LEU A 357 -8.83 9.25 13.62
CA LEU A 357 -8.08 10.49 13.54
C LEU A 357 -8.93 11.59 14.17
N PRO A 358 -8.31 12.51 14.93
CA PRO A 358 -8.98 13.72 15.32
C PRO A 358 -9.48 14.44 14.06
N LYS A 359 -10.62 15.12 14.18
CA LYS A 359 -11.30 15.74 13.05
C LYS A 359 -11.40 17.24 13.22
N VAL A 360 -11.46 17.95 12.11
CA VAL A 360 -11.79 19.37 12.06
C VAL A 360 -13.18 19.52 11.47
N ARG A 361 -14.12 19.99 12.29
CA ARG A 361 -15.54 20.09 11.97
C ARG A 361 -16.04 21.52 11.99
N GLY A 362 -16.87 21.83 11.00
CA GLY A 362 -17.47 23.14 10.88
C GLY A 362 -18.52 23.25 9.80
N THR A 363 -18.86 24.49 9.48
CA THR A 363 -19.79 24.85 8.41
C THR A 363 -19.21 25.94 7.53
N VAL A 364 -19.49 25.88 6.23
CA VAL A 364 -19.21 26.96 5.28
C VAL A 364 -20.53 27.58 4.83
N LEU A 365 -20.67 28.88 5.06
CA LEU A 365 -21.87 29.65 4.77
C LEU A 365 -21.56 30.73 3.73
N GLY A 366 -22.52 31.00 2.84
CA GLY A 366 -22.53 32.18 2.00
C GLY A 366 -22.74 33.47 2.80
N PRO A 367 -22.71 34.64 2.14
CA PRO A 367 -22.73 35.95 2.79
C PRO A 367 -23.97 36.14 3.68
N ASP A 368 -25.12 35.65 3.23
CA ASP A 368 -26.39 35.83 3.92
C ASP A 368 -26.72 34.70 4.92
N GLY A 369 -25.82 33.73 5.10
CA GLY A 369 -25.98 32.61 6.03
C GLY A 369 -26.51 31.27 5.50
N PRO A 370 -27.05 31.11 4.27
CA PRO A 370 -27.25 29.78 3.70
C PRO A 370 -25.93 29.02 3.52
N PRO A 371 -25.95 27.67 3.44
CA PRO A 371 -24.80 26.88 3.03
C PRO A 371 -24.17 27.37 1.73
N ALA A 372 -22.84 27.48 1.71
CA ALA A 372 -22.14 27.77 0.47
C ALA A 372 -22.17 26.53 -0.45
N GLU A 373 -22.25 26.74 -1.76
CA GLU A 373 -22.19 25.65 -2.75
C GLU A 373 -20.81 25.61 -3.43
N ARG A 374 -20.44 24.43 -3.94
CA ARG A 374 -19.23 24.22 -4.77
C ARG A 374 -17.92 24.61 -4.07
N ILE A 375 -17.89 24.49 -2.74
CA ILE A 375 -16.70 24.74 -1.94
C ILE A 375 -15.95 23.44 -1.67
N GLY A 376 -14.62 23.54 -1.73
CA GLY A 376 -13.69 22.55 -1.23
C GLY A 376 -12.78 23.19 -0.18
N LEU A 377 -12.34 22.40 0.78
CA LEU A 377 -11.48 22.83 1.87
C LEU A 377 -10.18 22.04 1.82
N TRP A 378 -9.05 22.73 1.99
CA TRP A 378 -7.74 22.09 2.11
C TRP A 378 -7.16 22.42 3.48
N LEU A 379 -7.15 21.43 4.37
CA LEU A 379 -6.46 21.51 5.64
C LEU A 379 -4.96 21.36 5.38
N TRP A 380 -4.21 22.46 5.49
CA TRP A 380 -2.81 22.55 5.05
C TRP A 380 -1.84 22.56 6.24
N GLY A 381 -1.04 21.51 6.38
CA GLY A 381 -0.05 21.33 7.45
C GLY A 381 1.40 21.66 7.05
N GLY A 382 1.60 22.51 6.04
CA GLY A 382 2.94 22.91 5.57
C GLY A 382 3.51 22.10 4.41
N SER A 383 2.95 20.94 4.11
CA SER A 383 3.36 20.09 2.97
C SER A 383 2.18 19.27 2.44
N ASN A 384 2.28 18.73 1.22
CA ASN A 384 1.24 17.85 0.67
C ASN A 384 1.02 16.58 1.52
N ASP A 385 2.10 16.04 2.10
CA ASP A 385 2.05 14.82 2.92
C ASP A 385 1.31 15.06 4.25
N SER A 386 1.34 16.30 4.75
CA SER A 386 0.67 16.72 5.98
C SER A 386 -0.62 17.51 5.69
N SER A 387 -1.25 17.31 4.53
CA SER A 387 -2.46 18.07 4.17
C SER A 387 -3.57 17.20 3.63
N LYS A 388 -4.81 17.65 3.76
CA LYS A 388 -6.00 16.93 3.26
C LYS A 388 -6.99 17.88 2.59
N PHE A 389 -7.47 17.47 1.42
CA PHE A 389 -8.55 18.15 0.70
C PHE A 389 -9.87 17.40 0.93
N GLY A 390 -10.97 18.12 1.14
CA GLY A 390 -12.31 17.56 1.25
C GLY A 390 -13.39 18.54 0.82
N GLY A 391 -14.52 18.01 0.37
CA GLY A 391 -15.70 18.80 0.04
C GLY A 391 -16.56 19.11 1.28
N ILE A 392 -17.57 19.94 1.06
CA ILE A 392 -18.64 20.17 2.05
C ILE A 392 -19.93 19.45 1.65
N SER A 393 -20.74 19.14 2.64
CA SER A 393 -22.08 18.58 2.51
C SER A 393 -23.07 19.61 1.95
N ALA A 394 -24.23 19.17 1.47
CA ALA A 394 -25.29 20.04 0.95
C ALA A 394 -25.87 21.00 2.01
N ASP A 395 -25.73 20.68 3.30
CA ASP A 395 -26.07 21.58 4.41
C ASP A 395 -24.92 22.50 4.84
N GLY A 396 -23.82 22.51 4.08
CA GLY A 396 -22.64 23.34 4.32
C GLY A 396 -21.69 22.78 5.36
N THR A 397 -21.99 21.63 5.97
CA THR A 397 -21.11 21.01 6.97
C THR A 397 -19.89 20.37 6.34
N PHE A 398 -18.78 20.32 7.08
CA PHE A 398 -17.59 19.56 6.71
C PHE A 398 -17.03 18.79 7.90
N ASP A 399 -16.37 17.68 7.61
CA ASP A 399 -15.72 16.82 8.60
C ASP A 399 -14.39 16.29 8.03
N LEU A 400 -13.26 16.90 8.41
CA LEU A 400 -11.94 16.56 7.89
C LEU A 400 -11.09 15.85 8.95
N ALA A 401 -10.99 14.52 8.86
CA ALA A 401 -10.09 13.72 9.70
C ALA A 401 -8.61 13.96 9.33
N HIS A 402 -7.76 14.26 10.31
CA HIS A 402 -6.33 14.50 10.10
C HIS A 402 -5.48 14.02 11.29
N GLN A 403 -4.19 13.77 11.08
CA GLN A 403 -3.24 13.54 12.19
C GLN A 403 -3.12 14.79 13.05
N SER A 404 -2.63 14.61 14.28
CA SER A 404 -2.35 15.72 15.19
C SER A 404 -1.27 16.64 14.62
N GLY A 405 -1.46 17.95 14.77
CA GLY A 405 -0.57 18.99 14.26
C GLY A 405 -1.26 20.34 14.09
N THR A 406 -0.50 21.30 13.58
CA THR A 406 -0.97 22.66 13.33
C THR A 406 -1.33 22.84 11.86
N TYR A 407 -2.52 23.35 11.59
CA TYR A 407 -3.07 23.47 10.24
C TYR A 407 -3.64 24.85 9.96
N VAL A 408 -3.72 25.21 8.68
CA VAL A 408 -4.63 26.28 8.22
C VAL A 408 -5.63 25.71 7.24
N ILE A 409 -6.87 26.19 7.26
CA ILE A 409 -7.88 25.80 6.26
C ILE A 409 -7.80 26.78 5.10
N ARG A 410 -7.40 26.28 3.93
CA ARG A 410 -7.57 26.97 2.65
C ARG A 410 -8.96 26.68 2.10
N VAL A 411 -9.56 27.68 1.49
CA VAL A 411 -10.92 27.61 0.93
C VAL A 411 -10.81 27.70 -0.59
N TYR A 412 -11.43 26.74 -1.28
CA TYR A 412 -11.45 26.64 -2.73
C TYR A 412 -12.88 26.68 -3.26
N VAL A 413 -13.05 27.18 -4.48
CA VAL A 413 -14.30 27.12 -5.23
C VAL A 413 -14.10 26.35 -6.54
N TRP A 414 -15.06 25.50 -6.89
CA TRP A 414 -15.04 24.78 -8.17
C TRP A 414 -15.62 25.65 -9.29
N ARG A 415 -14.78 26.09 -10.24
CA ARG A 415 -15.17 26.88 -11.42
C ARG A 415 -14.44 26.35 -12.65
N ASP A 416 -15.11 26.38 -13.81
CA ASP A 416 -14.50 26.00 -15.10
C ASP A 416 -13.71 24.67 -15.10
N ALA A 417 -14.24 23.67 -14.38
CA ALA A 417 -13.65 22.35 -14.19
C ALA A 417 -12.30 22.33 -13.44
N ALA A 418 -12.03 23.34 -12.61
CA ALA A 418 -10.86 23.43 -11.73
C ALA A 418 -11.23 23.95 -10.33
N TRP A 419 -10.33 23.72 -9.36
CA TRP A 419 -10.42 24.28 -8.01
C TRP A 419 -9.58 25.54 -7.92
N ASP A 420 -10.24 26.69 -7.71
CA ASP A 420 -9.57 27.97 -7.49
C ASP A 420 -9.45 28.25 -5.99
N HIS A 421 -8.25 28.57 -5.54
CA HIS A 421 -8.02 29.02 -4.17
C HIS A 421 -8.56 30.44 -3.99
N ILE A 422 -9.43 30.67 -3.01
CA ILE A 422 -10.12 31.97 -2.81
C ILE A 422 -9.83 32.63 -1.47
N GLY A 423 -9.34 31.89 -0.48
CA GLY A 423 -9.01 32.45 0.83
C GLY A 423 -8.63 31.40 1.87
N TRP A 424 -8.58 31.84 3.12
CA TRP A 424 -8.34 31.01 4.30
C TRP A 424 -9.41 31.24 5.36
N TYR A 425 -9.53 30.30 6.29
CA TYR A 425 -10.24 30.52 7.54
C TYR A 425 -9.45 31.48 8.44
N GLY A 426 -10.14 32.44 9.08
CA GLY A 426 -9.61 33.30 10.13
C GLY A 426 -10.65 33.54 11.21
N ASP A 427 -10.32 33.34 12.48
CA ASP A 427 -11.28 33.27 13.60
C ASP A 427 -12.12 34.54 13.76
N ASP A 428 -11.51 35.72 13.55
CA ASP A 428 -12.19 37.00 13.79
C ASP A 428 -13.25 37.34 12.73
N THR A 429 -13.08 36.83 11.51
CA THR A 429 -13.92 37.19 10.35
C THR A 429 -14.64 36.00 9.73
N GLY A 430 -14.29 34.77 10.12
CA GLY A 430 -14.67 33.52 9.47
C GLY A 430 -13.96 33.27 8.14
N PHE A 431 -13.41 34.30 7.49
CA PHE A 431 -12.73 34.20 6.19
C PHE A 431 -11.77 35.37 5.97
N THR A 432 -10.60 35.10 5.40
CA THR A 432 -9.61 36.12 5.04
C THR A 432 -8.93 35.78 3.71
N THR A 433 -8.52 36.82 2.97
CA THR A 433 -7.65 36.69 1.78
C THR A 433 -6.19 37.03 2.11
N ASP A 434 -5.86 37.24 3.38
CA ASP A 434 -4.50 37.48 3.86
C ASP A 434 -4.00 36.25 4.62
N ARG A 435 -2.96 35.59 4.09
CA ARG A 435 -2.40 34.39 4.71
C ARG A 435 -1.88 34.66 6.12
N GLU A 436 -1.37 35.86 6.42
CA GLU A 436 -0.84 36.20 7.75
C GLU A 436 -1.95 36.32 8.80
N GLN A 437 -3.20 36.49 8.36
CA GLN A 437 -4.39 36.55 9.22
C GLN A 437 -5.13 35.21 9.29
N ALA A 438 -4.66 34.17 8.61
CA ALA A 438 -5.28 32.86 8.67
C ALA A 438 -5.07 32.25 10.06
N THR A 439 -6.14 31.70 10.64
CA THR A 439 -6.08 31.02 11.93
C THR A 439 -5.34 29.69 11.78
N GLU A 440 -4.37 29.48 12.67
CA GLU A 440 -3.79 28.17 12.90
C GLU A 440 -4.68 27.35 13.83
N ILE A 441 -5.03 26.16 13.37
CA ILE A 441 -5.86 25.19 14.08
C ILE A 441 -4.92 24.11 14.59
N GLU A 442 -4.81 24.02 15.91
CA GLU A 442 -4.18 22.89 16.57
C GLU A 442 -5.17 21.72 16.63
N VAL A 443 -4.83 20.67 15.89
CA VAL A 443 -5.52 19.39 15.99
C VAL A 443 -4.67 18.53 16.90
N ASP A 444 -5.13 18.29 18.12
CA ASP A 444 -4.54 17.28 19.01
C ASP A 444 -5.32 15.97 18.88
N ASP A 445 -5.15 15.01 19.79
CA ASP A 445 -5.90 13.73 19.83
C ASP A 445 -7.43 13.90 20.05
N ALA A 446 -7.96 15.13 19.96
CA ALA A 446 -9.36 15.48 20.08
C ALA A 446 -9.91 16.15 18.82
N THR A 447 -11.18 15.90 18.52
CA THR A 447 -11.91 16.60 17.44
C THR A 447 -12.04 18.10 17.73
N VAL A 448 -11.56 18.93 16.81
CA VAL A 448 -11.81 20.37 16.75
C VAL A 448 -13.19 20.60 16.14
N THR A 449 -14.05 21.35 16.84
CA THR A 449 -15.41 21.67 16.41
C THR A 449 -15.68 23.16 16.51
N GLY A 450 -16.74 23.63 15.86
CA GLY A 450 -17.23 25.01 16.01
C GLY A 450 -16.61 25.99 15.02
N ILE A 451 -15.94 25.50 13.97
CA ILE A 451 -15.44 26.34 12.90
C ILE A 451 -16.62 26.80 12.03
N GLU A 452 -16.77 28.11 11.86
CA GLU A 452 -17.70 28.71 10.91
C GLU A 452 -16.93 29.55 9.90
N ILE A 453 -16.99 29.17 8.62
CA ILE A 453 -16.41 29.93 7.52
C ILE A 453 -17.54 30.68 6.83
N ARG A 454 -17.62 32.00 7.00
CA ARG A 454 -18.62 32.84 6.32
C ARG A 454 -17.97 33.61 5.18
N LEU A 455 -18.39 33.30 3.96
CA LEU A 455 -17.86 33.96 2.77
C LEU A 455 -18.40 35.39 2.67
N PRO A 456 -17.58 36.39 2.30
CA PRO A 456 -18.00 37.80 2.27
C PRO A 456 -18.86 38.14 1.04
N ALA A 457 -18.91 37.26 0.05
CA ALA A 457 -19.69 37.37 -1.17
C ALA A 457 -20.04 35.96 -1.68
N ASP A 458 -20.83 35.88 -2.76
CA ASP A 458 -21.06 34.61 -3.45
C ASP A 458 -19.71 33.99 -3.88
N PRO A 459 -19.49 32.67 -3.68
CA PRO A 459 -18.28 31.99 -4.11
C PRO A 459 -17.85 32.31 -5.56
N SER A 460 -18.80 32.53 -6.48
CA SER A 460 -18.48 32.83 -7.88
C SER A 460 -17.80 34.20 -8.06
N ASP A 461 -18.07 35.13 -7.15
CA ASP A 461 -17.63 36.53 -7.24
C ASP A 461 -16.30 36.77 -6.50
N LEU A 462 -15.81 35.79 -5.73
CA LEU A 462 -14.55 35.91 -5.01
C LEU A 462 -13.34 35.79 -5.97
N PRO A 463 -12.32 36.64 -5.82
CA PRO A 463 -11.12 36.56 -6.64
C PRO A 463 -10.31 35.31 -6.29
N THR A 464 -9.67 34.72 -7.30
CA THR A 464 -8.63 33.71 -7.06
C THR A 464 -7.41 34.37 -6.45
N ILE A 465 -6.85 33.72 -5.44
CA ILE A 465 -5.60 34.10 -4.78
C ILE A 465 -4.51 33.07 -5.11
N GLU A 466 -3.30 33.54 -5.34
CA GLU A 466 -2.14 32.67 -5.63
C GLU A 466 -1.58 32.00 -4.37
#